data_AF-A0A151R9K5-F1
#
_entry.id   AF-A0A151R9K5-F1
#
_cell.length_a   1.000
_cell.length_b   1.000
_cell.length_c   1.000
_cell.angle_alpha   90.00
_cell.angle_beta   90.00
_cell.angle_gamma   90.00
#
_symmetry.space_group_name_H-M   'P 1'
#
loop_
_entity.id
_entity.type
_entity.pdbx_description
1 polymer ?
#
loop_
_entity_poly.entity_id
_entity_poly.type
_entity_poly.pdbx_seq_one_letter_code
_entity_poly.pdbx_strand_id
1 'polypeptide(L)' 'IFPTSLKGRALSWFTRLPSSSIDSFSELSSQFTLQFATSKPYKTTSLALAGVRQEKKESLRSFMD' A
#
# COMPACT_ATOMS: atom_id res chain seq x y z
N ILE A 1 -14.19 5.73 16.16
CA ILE A 1 -13.86 6.70 15.07
C ILE A 1 -13.34 5.99 13.80
N PHE A 2 -12.74 4.79 13.89
CA PHE A 2 -12.24 4.07 12.70
C PHE A 2 -13.35 3.61 11.72
N PRO A 3 -14.44 2.92 12.12
CA PRO A 3 -15.44 2.43 11.17
C PRO A 3 -16.15 3.56 10.40
N THR A 4 -16.35 4.70 11.07
CA THR A 4 -16.97 5.90 10.50
C THR A 4 -16.08 6.65 9.52
N SER A 5 -14.78 6.35 9.49
CA SER A 5 -13.83 6.96 8.56
C SER A 5 -13.73 6.22 7.22
N LEU A 6 -14.19 4.97 7.17
CA LEU A 6 -14.11 4.13 5.98
C LEU A 6 -15.16 4.54 4.94
N LYS A 7 -14.73 4.65 3.68
CA LYS A 7 -15.60 4.96 2.54
C LYS A 7 -15.30 4.04 1.36
N GLY A 8 -16.29 3.87 0.48
CA GLY A 8 -16.12 3.11 -0.77
C GLY A 8 -15.59 1.70 -0.57
N ARG A 9 -14.50 1.34 -1.26
CA ARG A 9 -13.90 -0.01 -1.24
C ARG A 9 -13.44 -0.44 0.16
N ALA A 10 -12.93 0.50 0.96
CA ALA A 10 -12.48 0.21 2.32
C ALA A 10 -13.64 -0.17 3.25
N LEU A 11 -14.76 0.54 3.15
CA LEU A 11 -15.97 0.22 3.90
C LEU A 11 -16.55 -1.14 3.47
N SER A 12 -16.65 -1.35 2.16
CA SER A 12 -17.18 -2.60 1.59
C SER A 12 -16.35 -3.83 2.00
N TRP A 13 -15.03 -3.69 2.08
CA TRP A 13 -14.15 -4.73 2.63
C TRP A 13 -14.43 -4.97 4.11
N PHE A 14 -14.48 -3.92 4.93
CA PHE A 14 -14.70 -4.03 6.37
C PHE A 14 -16.04 -4.71 6.70
N THR A 15 -17.10 -4.43 5.94
CA THR A 15 -18.42 -5.05 6.13
C THR A 15 -18.49 -6.53 5.73
N ARG A 16 -17.51 -7.02 4.96
CA ARG A 16 -17.45 -8.44 4.54
C ARG A 16 -16.62 -9.32 5.49
N LEU A 17 -15.99 -8.73 6.51
CA LEU A 17 -15.19 -9.48 7.46
C LEU A 17 -16.10 -10.42 8.28
N PRO A 18 -15.71 -11.70 8.48
CA PRO A 18 -16.48 -12.62 9.31
C PRO A 18 -16.65 -12.10 10.74
N SER A 19 -17.78 -12.39 11.38
CA SER A 19 -17.98 -12.11 12.80
C SER A 19 -16.89 -12.79 13.63
N SER A 20 -16.30 -12.07 14.58
CA SER A 20 -15.21 -12.57 15.44
C SER A 20 -13.91 -12.94 14.71
N SER A 21 -13.69 -12.43 13.49
CA SER A 21 -12.40 -12.58 12.80
C SER A 21 -11.31 -11.62 13.27
N ILE A 22 -11.68 -10.60 14.06
CA ILE A 22 -10.79 -9.54 14.52
C ILE A 22 -11.04 -9.33 16.00
N ASP A 23 -10.05 -9.72 16.80
CA ASP A 23 -10.11 -9.63 18.26
C ASP A 23 -9.45 -8.34 18.79
N SER A 24 -8.72 -7.60 17.94
CA SER A 24 -8.06 -6.36 18.33
C SER A 24 -7.93 -5.36 17.18
N PHE A 25 -7.77 -4.08 17.53
CA PHE A 25 -7.46 -3.05 16.54
C PHE A 25 -6.13 -3.30 15.81
N SER A 26 -5.16 -3.94 16.47
CA SER A 26 -3.86 -4.28 15.84
C SER A 26 -4.05 -5.28 14.70
N GLU A 27 -4.88 -6.31 14.91
CA GLU A 27 -5.21 -7.29 13.87
C GLU A 27 -5.96 -6.62 12.71
N LEU A 28 -6.92 -5.75 13.01
CA LEU A 28 -7.62 -4.95 12.00
C LEU A 28 -6.68 -4.08 11.18
N SER A 29 -5.75 -3.39 11.84
CA SER A 29 -4.76 -2.53 11.18
C SER A 29 -3.83 -3.33 10.28
N SER A 30 -3.42 -4.52 10.70
CA SER A 30 -2.59 -5.44 9.90
C SER A 30 -3.33 -5.89 8.64
N GLN A 31 -4.55 -6.39 8.79
CA GLN A 31 -5.40 -6.85 7.68
C GLN A 31 -5.73 -5.72 6.71
N PHE A 32 -6.04 -4.53 7.23
CA PHE A 32 -6.28 -3.34 6.42
C PHE A 32 -5.04 -2.95 5.61
N THR A 33 -3.86 -2.98 6.24
CA THR A 33 -2.57 -2.73 5.58
C THR A 33 -2.30 -3.79 4.53
N LEU A 34 -2.51 -5.08 4.79
CA LEU A 34 -2.34 -6.12 3.77
C LEU A 34 -3.27 -5.95 2.56
N GLN A 35 -4.51 -5.54 2.80
CA GLN A 35 -5.52 -5.38 1.76
C GLN A 35 -5.34 -4.11 0.93
N PHE A 36 -4.97 -2.99 1.57
CA PHE A 36 -4.98 -1.66 0.96
C PHE A 36 -3.63 -0.98 0.90
N ALA A 37 -2.64 -1.40 1.69
CA ALA A 37 -1.28 -1.00 1.39
C ALA A 37 -0.95 -1.65 0.05
N THR A 38 -0.75 -0.82 -0.94
CA THR A 38 -0.05 -1.20 -2.15
C THR A 38 1.40 -1.46 -1.76
N SER A 39 1.63 -2.58 -1.07
CA SER A 39 2.92 -3.24 -1.11
C SER A 39 3.08 -3.63 -2.57
N LYS A 40 3.65 -2.71 -3.35
CA LYS A 40 4.47 -3.12 -4.46
C LYS A 40 5.82 -3.36 -3.82
N PRO A 41 6.15 -4.58 -3.35
CA PRO A 41 7.46 -5.05 -3.72
C PRO A 41 7.30 -5.26 -5.23
N TYR A 42 7.40 -4.19 -6.01
CA TYR A 42 8.08 -4.39 -7.27
C TYR A 42 9.37 -5.02 -6.80
N LYS A 43 9.52 -6.33 -7.02
CA LYS A 43 10.84 -6.89 -7.21
C LYS A 43 11.37 -5.97 -8.29
N THR A 44 12.12 -4.95 -7.91
CA THR A 44 12.84 -4.08 -8.83
C THR A 44 13.82 -5.05 -9.43
N THR A 45 13.39 -5.68 -10.52
CA THR A 45 14.21 -6.67 -11.18
C THR A 45 15.41 -5.91 -11.73
N SER A 46 16.56 -6.56 -11.81
CA SER A 46 17.72 -5.99 -12.49
C SER A 46 17.35 -5.44 -13.88
N LEU A 47 16.39 -6.09 -14.56
CA LEU A 47 15.82 -5.64 -15.82
C LEU A 47 15.01 -4.33 -15.71
N ALA A 48 14.19 -4.16 -14.66
CA ALA A 48 13.44 -2.92 -14.43
C ALA A 48 14.39 -1.74 -14.13
N LEU A 49 15.50 -2.00 -13.43
CA LEU A 49 16.54 -1.00 -13.13
C LEU A 49 17.43 -0.68 -14.34
N ALA A 50 17.64 -1.64 -15.26
CA ALA A 50 18.49 -1.43 -16.44
C ALA A 50 17.99 -0.33 -17.39
N GLY A 51 16.68 -0.02 -17.34
CA GLY A 51 16.08 1.06 -18.11
C GLY A 51 16.07 2.42 -17.41
N VAL A 52 16.43 2.48 -16.12
CA VAL A 52 16.41 3.72 -15.33
C VAL A 52 17.65 4.53 -15.67
N ARG A 53 17.45 5.75 -16.18
CA ARG A 53 18.51 6.67 -16.54
C ARG A 53 18.13 8.08 -16.13
N GLN A 54 19.11 8.83 -15.64
CA GLN A 54 18.94 10.24 -15.35
C GLN A 54 18.74 11.02 -16.66
N GLU A 55 17.73 11.88 -16.69
CA GLU A 55 17.45 12.73 -17.84
C GLU A 55 18.44 13.89 -17.97
N LYS A 56 18.68 14.38 -19.20
CA LYS A 56 19.70 15.43 -19.46
C LYS A 56 19.50 16.74 -18.68
N LYS A 57 18.28 17.01 -18.23
CA LYS A 57 17.91 18.24 -17.49
C LYS A 57 17.50 17.95 -16.05
N GLU A 58 17.59 16.70 -15.60
CA GLU A 58 17.23 16.28 -14.26
C GLU A 58 18.42 16.47 -13.32
N SER A 59 18.16 17.01 -12.13
CA SER A 59 19.19 17.09 -11.09
C SER A 59 19.41 15.72 -10.46
N LEU A 60 20.65 15.42 -10.05
CA LEU A 60 20.96 14.16 -9.35
C LEU A 60 20.07 13.92 -8.12
N ARG A 61 19.72 14.99 -7.41
CA ARG A 61 18.83 14.92 -6.25
C ARG A 61 17.43 14.41 -6.64
N SER A 62 16.85 15.00 -7.69
CA SER A 62 15.55 14.59 -8.21
C SER A 62 15.54 13.17 -8.77
N PHE A 63 16.68 12.66 -9.25
CA PHE A 63 16.81 11.28 -9.73
C PHE A 63 16.91 10.25 -8.59
N MET A 64 17.42 10.67 -7.42
CA MET A 64 17.65 9.79 -6.27
C MET A 64 16.57 9.86 -5.18
N ASP A 65 15.75 10.91 -5.17
CA ASP A 65 14.58 11.08 -4.28
C ASP A 65 13.40 10.17 -4.71
#